data_AF-A0A852ZBA2-F1
#
_entry.id   AF-A0A852ZBA2-F1
#
_cell.length_a   1.000
_cell.length_b   1.000
_cell.length_c   1.000
_cell.angle_alpha   90.00
_cell.angle_beta   90.00
_cell.angle_gamma   90.00
#
_symmetry.space_group_name_H-M   'P 1'
#
loop_
_entity.id
_entity.type
_entity.pdbx_description
1 polymer ?
#
loop_
_entity_poly.entity_id
_entity_poly.type
_entity_poly.pdbx_seq_one_letter_code
_entity_poly.pdbx_strand_id
1 'polypeptide(L)'
;MSDVADSSPERPPTGAASGPAVVFDIDVPQYQVDTEPDHRGIGRVVDAELRGRFLGRTVVVRGIGAQHHPGRTVDELVEIVSRLGTDRYDPDRVGDRYDNLQNKRIDLFAFRRKVTPRMRLFEAMSWGFYHSSIAVHGEPVRLDLLLVYDAAQLREVVHQYEGREDRKRDGYVFRDPGRKPEALLGIAKLAR
;
A
#
# COMPACT_ATOMS: atom_id res chain seq x y z
N MET A 1 24.42 -18.09 -48.94
CA MET A 1 23.35 -17.08 -48.69
C MET A 1 22.51 -17.66 -47.57
N SER A 2 23.02 -17.71 -46.35
CA SER A 2 23.03 -16.65 -45.32
C SER A 2 21.66 -16.55 -44.63
N ASP A 3 21.44 -17.47 -43.69
CA ASP A 3 20.43 -17.33 -42.63
C ASP A 3 20.84 -16.18 -41.72
N VAL A 4 20.01 -15.14 -41.67
CA VAL A 4 20.17 -14.02 -40.76
C VAL A 4 19.40 -14.36 -39.49
N ALA A 5 20.14 -14.77 -38.45
CA ALA A 5 19.59 -14.93 -37.12
C ALA A 5 19.25 -13.55 -36.54
N ASP A 6 17.95 -13.32 -36.33
CA ASP A 6 17.40 -12.21 -35.58
C ASP A 6 17.90 -12.29 -34.13
N SER A 7 18.90 -11.47 -33.83
CA SER A 7 19.45 -11.28 -32.49
C SER A 7 18.82 -10.05 -31.86
N SER A 8 17.52 -10.16 -31.58
CA SER A 8 16.86 -9.21 -30.70
C SER A 8 17.45 -9.35 -29.29
N PRO A 9 17.94 -8.26 -28.65
CA PRO A 9 18.54 -8.33 -27.32
C PRO A 9 17.49 -8.75 -26.30
N GLU A 10 17.76 -9.85 -25.59
CA GLU A 10 17.00 -10.26 -24.42
C GLU A 10 16.91 -9.07 -23.44
N ARG A 11 15.68 -8.65 -23.14
CA ARG A 11 15.46 -7.72 -22.04
C ARG A 11 15.96 -8.40 -20.76
N PRO A 12 16.74 -7.71 -19.93
CA PRO A 12 17.18 -8.29 -18.66
C PRO A 12 15.93 -8.66 -17.85
N PRO A 13 15.93 -9.81 -17.16
CA PRO A 13 14.88 -10.12 -16.22
C PRO A 13 14.83 -8.96 -15.22
N THR A 14 13.68 -8.29 -15.13
CA THR A 14 13.35 -7.41 -14.01
C THR A 14 13.40 -8.26 -12.75
N GLY A 15 14.58 -8.32 -12.14
CA GLY A 15 14.84 -9.09 -10.94
C GLY A 15 13.85 -8.65 -9.87
N ALA A 16 13.03 -9.59 -9.41
CA ALA A 16 12.28 -9.43 -8.18
C ALA A 16 13.27 -9.03 -7.08
N ALA A 17 12.91 -8.03 -6.28
CA ALA A 17 13.71 -7.70 -5.10
C ALA A 17 13.58 -8.88 -4.11
N SER A 18 14.52 -9.83 -4.14
CA SER A 18 14.58 -10.91 -3.17
C SER A 18 15.40 -10.44 -1.96
N GLY A 19 14.75 -9.70 -1.08
CA GLY A 19 15.33 -9.26 0.19
C GLY A 19 14.22 -9.01 1.21
N PRO A 20 14.53 -9.09 2.52
CA PRO A 20 13.57 -8.72 3.55
C PRO A 20 13.10 -7.28 3.33
N ALA A 21 11.81 -7.04 3.59
CA ALA A 21 11.24 -5.70 3.48
C ALA A 21 12.01 -4.71 4.37
N VAL A 22 12.35 -3.54 3.82
CA VAL A 22 13.03 -2.50 4.60
C VAL A 22 12.00 -1.79 5.48
N VAL A 23 12.22 -1.80 6.78
CA VAL A 23 11.45 -0.98 7.75
C VAL A 23 12.18 0.34 7.96
N PHE A 24 11.46 1.45 7.93
CA PHE A 24 12.04 2.77 8.17
C PHE A 24 11.02 3.73 8.78
N ASP A 25 11.50 4.59 9.66
CA ASP A 25 10.70 5.63 10.29
C ASP A 25 10.69 6.90 9.42
N ILE A 26 9.56 7.61 9.47
CA ILE A 26 9.37 8.93 8.89
C ILE A 26 8.82 9.82 10.00
N ASP A 27 9.60 10.82 10.39
CA ASP A 27 9.20 11.78 11.41
C ASP A 27 8.17 12.76 10.84
N VAL A 28 6.93 12.62 11.31
CA VAL A 28 5.81 13.52 10.98
C VAL A 28 5.04 13.89 12.25
N PRO A 29 5.69 14.55 13.23
CA PRO A 29 5.07 14.94 14.51
C PRO A 29 3.80 15.78 14.33
N GLN A 30 3.74 16.56 13.25
CA GLN A 30 2.60 17.39 12.88
C GLN A 30 1.42 16.61 12.30
N TYR A 31 1.57 15.32 11.99
CA TYR A 31 0.49 14.50 11.45
C TYR A 31 -0.41 13.96 12.56
N GLN A 32 -1.32 14.84 12.97
CA GLN A 32 -2.42 14.57 13.87
C GLN A 32 -3.74 14.61 13.10
N VAL A 33 -4.77 13.97 13.61
CA VAL A 33 -6.08 13.86 12.94
C VAL A 33 -7.24 14.37 13.79
N ASP A 34 -6.96 14.99 14.93
CA ASP A 34 -7.99 15.65 15.76
C ASP A 34 -8.58 16.89 15.07
N THR A 35 -7.85 17.43 14.08
CA THR A 35 -8.30 18.46 13.13
C THR A 35 -7.82 18.09 11.72
N GLU A 36 -8.35 18.76 10.68
CA GLU A 36 -7.94 18.46 9.31
C GLU A 36 -6.45 18.74 9.12
N PRO A 37 -5.63 17.73 8.78
CA PRO A 37 -4.20 17.91 8.70
C PRO A 37 -3.79 18.66 7.43
N ASP A 38 -2.60 19.28 7.44
CA ASP A 38 -1.98 19.77 6.21
C ASP A 38 -1.51 18.60 5.34
N HIS A 39 -2.46 17.97 4.64
CA HIS A 39 -2.26 16.84 3.75
C HIS A 39 -1.13 17.07 2.75
N ARG A 40 -1.00 18.31 2.26
CA ARG A 40 0.01 18.68 1.27
C ARG A 40 1.37 18.84 1.91
N GLY A 41 1.47 19.50 3.06
CA GLY A 41 2.72 19.67 3.80
C GLY A 41 3.29 18.33 4.28
N ILE A 42 2.47 17.53 4.96
CA ILE A 42 2.84 16.18 5.41
C ILE A 42 3.15 15.28 4.23
N GLY A 43 2.34 15.37 3.16
CA GLY A 43 2.56 14.62 1.93
C GLY A 43 3.92 14.87 1.29
N ARG A 44 4.45 16.11 1.35
CA ARG A 44 5.81 16.40 0.84
C ARG A 44 6.89 15.63 1.60
N VAL A 45 6.78 15.57 2.93
CA VAL A 45 7.74 14.88 3.80
C VAL A 45 7.71 13.38 3.51
N VAL A 46 6.53 12.77 3.60
CA VAL A 46 6.39 11.32 3.39
C VAL A 46 6.76 10.92 1.97
N ASP A 47 6.29 11.65 0.96
CA ASP A 47 6.62 11.32 -0.43
C ASP A 47 8.11 11.53 -0.74
N ALA A 48 8.84 12.37 0.01
CA ALA A 48 10.29 12.53 -0.16
C ALA A 48 11.04 11.26 0.27
N GLU A 49 10.67 10.69 1.41
CA GLU A 49 11.21 9.42 1.89
C GLU A 49 10.90 8.27 0.93
N LEU A 50 9.65 8.18 0.45
CA LEU A 50 9.27 7.18 -0.55
C LEU A 50 10.05 7.34 -1.86
N ARG A 51 10.28 8.58 -2.31
CA ARG A 51 11.12 8.84 -3.50
C ARG A 51 12.56 8.39 -3.28
N GLY A 52 13.15 8.69 -2.11
CA GLY A 52 14.53 8.32 -1.79
C GLY A 52 14.80 6.82 -1.92
N ARG A 53 13.79 5.99 -1.66
CA ARG A 53 13.90 4.51 -1.66
C ARG A 53 13.41 3.84 -2.94
N PHE A 54 12.37 4.39 -3.57
CA PHE A 54 11.61 3.66 -4.59
C PHE A 54 11.54 4.37 -5.95
N LEU A 55 12.33 5.42 -6.18
CA LEU A 55 12.32 6.19 -7.43
C LEU A 55 12.37 5.30 -8.67
N GLY A 56 11.49 5.56 -9.63
CA GLY A 56 11.41 4.81 -10.90
C GLY A 56 10.60 3.51 -10.82
N ARG A 57 10.38 2.95 -9.62
CA ARG A 57 9.58 1.73 -9.43
C ARG A 57 8.08 2.02 -9.58
N THR A 58 7.32 1.00 -9.98
CA THR A 58 5.86 1.01 -9.86
C THR A 58 5.49 0.22 -8.61
N VAL A 59 4.86 0.88 -7.66
CA VAL A 59 4.51 0.32 -6.36
C VAL A 59 3.00 0.29 -6.16
N VAL A 60 2.56 -0.53 -5.22
CA VAL A 60 1.21 -0.53 -4.67
C VAL A 60 1.34 -0.23 -3.18
N VAL A 61 0.70 0.84 -2.70
CA VAL A 61 0.88 1.32 -1.32
C VAL A 61 -0.43 1.21 -0.55
N ARG A 62 -0.38 0.45 0.54
CA ARG A 62 -1.49 0.30 1.49
C ARG A 62 -1.21 1.13 2.74
N GLY A 63 -2.17 1.96 3.14
CA GLY A 63 -2.13 2.66 4.42
C GLY A 63 -2.83 1.85 5.50
N ILE A 64 -2.27 1.88 6.72
CA ILE A 64 -2.84 1.23 7.91
C ILE A 64 -2.83 2.23 9.06
N GLY A 65 -3.96 2.32 9.77
CA GLY A 65 -4.02 2.95 11.10
C GLY A 65 -4.11 1.86 12.17
N ALA A 66 -3.30 1.94 13.21
CA ALA A 66 -3.28 1.03 14.34
C ALA A 66 -4.61 1.03 15.10
N GLN A 67 -5.38 2.11 15.04
CA GLN A 67 -6.76 2.17 15.56
C GLN A 67 -7.68 1.10 14.96
N HIS A 68 -7.39 0.65 13.74
CA HIS A 68 -8.12 -0.46 13.13
C HIS A 68 -7.55 -1.81 13.55
N HIS A 69 -6.60 -1.93 14.46
CA HIS A 69 -6.06 -3.23 14.89
C HIS A 69 -6.10 -3.32 16.41
N PRO A 70 -7.28 -3.64 16.99
CA PRO A 70 -7.47 -3.66 18.43
C PRO A 70 -6.45 -4.57 19.12
N GLY A 71 -5.83 -4.07 20.17
CA GLY A 71 -4.82 -4.80 20.95
C GLY A 71 -3.47 -4.99 20.26
N ARG A 72 -3.19 -4.25 19.16
CA ARG A 72 -1.89 -4.26 18.49
C ARG A 72 -1.25 -2.87 18.49
N THR A 73 0.00 -2.84 18.90
CA THR A 73 0.89 -1.69 18.73
C THR A 73 1.39 -1.59 17.28
N VAL A 74 1.93 -0.42 16.91
CA VAL A 74 2.55 -0.22 15.59
C VAL A 74 3.71 -1.21 15.37
N ASP A 75 4.52 -1.46 16.39
CA ASP A 75 5.66 -2.38 16.28
C ASP A 75 5.21 -3.84 16.09
N GLU A 76 4.18 -4.29 16.82
CA GLU A 76 3.59 -5.61 16.58
C GLU A 76 3.00 -5.74 15.17
N LEU A 77 2.39 -4.67 14.64
CA LEU A 77 1.91 -4.67 13.25
C LEU A 77 3.06 -4.77 12.26
N VAL A 78 4.18 -4.09 12.50
CA VAL A 78 5.40 -4.21 11.67
C VAL A 78 5.91 -5.65 11.69
N GLU A 79 5.97 -6.30 12.85
CA GLU A 79 6.40 -7.70 12.97
C GLU A 79 5.47 -8.65 12.23
N ILE A 80 4.16 -8.50 12.42
CA ILE A 80 3.16 -9.32 11.75
C ILE A 80 3.25 -9.16 10.23
N VAL A 81 3.30 -7.92 9.74
CA VAL A 81 3.37 -7.63 8.31
C VAL A 81 4.68 -8.13 7.71
N SER A 82 5.81 -7.97 8.42
CA SER A 82 7.10 -8.47 7.96
C SER A 82 7.10 -10.00 7.81
N ARG A 83 6.43 -10.70 8.72
CA ARG A 83 6.31 -12.16 8.68
C ARG A 83 5.30 -12.67 7.64
N LEU A 84 4.14 -12.04 7.53
CA LEU A 84 3.02 -12.52 6.71
C LEU A 84 2.93 -11.86 5.34
N GLY A 85 3.63 -10.75 5.13
CA GLY A 85 3.51 -9.89 3.94
C GLY A 85 2.18 -9.13 3.88
N THR A 86 1.40 -9.11 4.96
CA THR A 86 0.09 -8.45 5.00
C THR A 86 -0.37 -8.22 6.44
N ASP A 87 -1.22 -7.21 6.64
CA ASP A 87 -1.91 -6.90 7.89
C ASP A 87 -3.19 -7.71 8.10
N ARG A 88 -3.55 -8.58 7.15
CA ARG A 88 -4.69 -9.50 7.26
C ARG A 88 -4.27 -10.81 7.91
N TYR A 89 -3.93 -10.73 9.20
CA TYR A 89 -3.51 -11.87 10.01
C TYR A 89 -4.68 -12.63 10.66
N ASP A 90 -5.84 -12.00 10.78
CA ASP A 90 -7.04 -12.57 11.37
C ASP A 90 -8.03 -12.94 10.25
N PRO A 91 -8.26 -14.25 10.01
CA PRO A 91 -9.18 -14.71 8.97
C PRO A 91 -10.66 -14.49 9.35
N ASP A 92 -10.97 -14.32 10.63
CA ASP A 92 -12.34 -14.18 11.15
C ASP A 92 -12.73 -12.71 11.34
N ARG A 93 -11.80 -11.79 11.08
CA ARG A 93 -12.03 -10.36 11.21
C ARG A 93 -13.05 -9.86 10.18
N VAL A 94 -14.17 -9.33 10.68
CA VAL A 94 -15.24 -8.71 9.90
C VAL A 94 -14.96 -7.23 9.66
N GLY A 95 -15.37 -6.72 8.49
CA GLY A 95 -15.37 -5.28 8.21
C GLY A 95 -15.23 -4.94 6.73
N ASP A 96 -15.57 -3.69 6.38
CA ASP A 96 -15.38 -3.17 5.03
C ASP A 96 -13.92 -3.38 4.61
N ARG A 97 -13.74 -3.91 3.40
CA ARG A 97 -12.48 -4.39 2.81
C ARG A 97 -11.97 -5.76 3.27
N TYR A 98 -12.47 -6.35 4.36
CA TYR A 98 -12.26 -7.79 4.63
C TYR A 98 -13.31 -8.64 3.92
N ASP A 99 -14.51 -8.10 3.75
CA ASP A 99 -15.58 -8.73 3.00
C ASP A 99 -15.28 -8.69 1.49
N ASN A 100 -15.34 -9.86 0.85
CA ASN A 100 -15.08 -10.00 -0.59
C ASN A 100 -16.19 -9.32 -1.40
N LEU A 101 -15.91 -8.12 -1.91
CA LEU A 101 -16.85 -7.33 -2.72
C LEU A 101 -17.26 -8.09 -3.98
N GLN A 102 -18.58 -8.21 -4.21
CA GLN A 102 -19.15 -8.89 -5.39
C GLN A 102 -18.62 -10.33 -5.58
N ASN A 103 -18.39 -11.08 -4.49
CA ASN A 103 -17.79 -12.42 -4.52
C ASN A 103 -16.39 -12.47 -5.13
N LYS A 104 -15.68 -11.33 -5.23
CA LYS A 104 -14.30 -11.27 -5.71
C LYS A 104 -13.35 -11.34 -4.54
N ARG A 105 -12.42 -12.29 -4.60
CA ARG A 105 -11.30 -12.34 -3.66
C ARG A 105 -10.43 -11.11 -3.85
N ILE A 106 -10.32 -10.28 -2.81
CA ILE A 106 -9.40 -9.15 -2.75
C ILE A 106 -8.54 -9.35 -1.50
N ASP A 107 -7.23 -9.52 -1.68
CA ASP A 107 -6.31 -9.72 -0.55
C ASP A 107 -5.94 -8.38 0.11
N LEU A 108 -5.93 -7.27 -0.63
CA LEU A 108 -5.69 -5.93 -0.09
C LEU A 108 -6.29 -4.81 -0.95
N PHE A 109 -6.60 -3.68 -0.32
CA PHE A 109 -6.92 -2.42 -1.00
C PHE A 109 -5.77 -1.42 -0.85
N ALA A 110 -5.37 -0.78 -1.94
CA ALA A 110 -4.17 0.04 -2.00
C ALA A 110 -4.13 0.98 -3.22
N PHE A 111 -3.20 1.93 -3.19
CA PHE A 111 -2.95 2.89 -4.26
C PHE A 111 -1.77 2.45 -5.13
N ARG A 112 -2.02 2.19 -6.42
CA ARG A 112 -0.95 1.93 -7.38
C ARG A 112 -0.36 3.24 -7.91
N ARG A 113 0.97 3.36 -7.89
CA ARG A 113 1.66 4.56 -8.35
C ARG A 113 3.04 4.24 -8.93
N LYS A 114 3.41 4.94 -10.00
CA LYS A 114 4.82 5.04 -10.40
C LYS A 114 5.49 6.11 -9.54
N VAL A 115 6.56 5.75 -8.84
CA VAL A 115 7.31 6.68 -8.01
C VAL A 115 8.12 7.60 -8.91
N THR A 116 7.77 8.88 -8.91
CA THR A 116 8.39 9.92 -9.75
C THR A 116 8.78 11.11 -8.89
N PRO A 117 9.68 12.01 -9.37
CA PRO A 117 10.07 13.21 -8.62
C PRO A 117 8.89 14.13 -8.24
N ARG A 118 7.79 14.09 -8.99
CA ARG A 118 6.59 14.92 -8.79
C ARG A 118 5.42 14.16 -8.17
N MET A 119 5.65 12.94 -7.69
CA MET A 119 4.61 12.12 -7.06
C MET A 119 4.00 12.86 -5.85
N ARG A 120 2.67 12.85 -5.81
CA ARG A 120 1.84 13.26 -4.67
C ARG A 120 0.95 12.08 -4.29
N LEU A 121 1.50 11.14 -3.54
CA LEU A 121 0.80 9.91 -3.16
C LEU A 121 0.19 10.10 -1.77
N PHE A 122 1.01 10.48 -0.79
CA PHE A 122 0.56 10.58 0.58
C PHE A 122 -0.47 11.69 0.82
N GLU A 123 -0.42 12.78 0.05
CA GLU A 123 -1.47 13.82 0.04
C GLU A 123 -2.85 13.19 -0.25
N ALA A 124 -2.95 12.37 -1.30
CA ALA A 124 -4.21 11.71 -1.67
C ALA A 124 -4.62 10.63 -0.65
N MET A 125 -3.65 9.90 -0.10
CA MET A 125 -3.92 8.86 0.90
C MET A 125 -4.43 9.47 2.20
N SER A 126 -3.71 10.44 2.76
CA SER A 126 -4.11 11.09 4.02
C SER A 126 -5.45 11.81 3.89
N TRP A 127 -5.71 12.49 2.75
CA TRP A 127 -7.02 13.09 2.49
C TRP A 127 -8.13 12.04 2.47
N GLY A 128 -7.91 10.94 1.75
CA GLY A 128 -8.88 9.84 1.69
C GLY A 128 -9.16 9.23 3.05
N PHE A 129 -8.11 8.95 3.83
CA PHE A 129 -8.25 8.38 5.17
C PHE A 129 -8.92 9.34 6.16
N TYR A 130 -8.66 10.64 6.08
CA TYR A 130 -9.33 11.61 6.95
C TYR A 130 -10.82 11.73 6.59
N HIS A 131 -11.12 12.12 5.34
CA HIS A 131 -12.49 12.45 4.92
C HIS A 131 -13.38 11.21 4.77
N SER A 132 -12.86 10.11 4.23
CA SER A 132 -13.68 8.91 4.02
C SER A 132 -13.96 8.19 5.33
N SER A 133 -13.01 8.14 6.26
CA SER A 133 -13.25 7.53 7.56
C SER A 133 -14.25 8.32 8.40
N ILE A 134 -14.24 9.66 8.35
CA ILE A 134 -15.30 10.46 8.97
C ILE A 134 -16.66 10.12 8.35
N ALA A 135 -16.74 10.02 7.02
CA ALA A 135 -18.01 9.74 6.34
C ALA A 135 -18.56 8.32 6.63
N VAL A 136 -17.69 7.33 6.81
CA VAL A 136 -18.08 5.91 6.97
C VAL A 136 -18.17 5.50 8.44
N HIS A 137 -17.26 5.97 9.29
CA HIS A 137 -17.10 5.54 10.69
C HIS A 137 -17.43 6.65 11.71
N GLY A 138 -17.65 7.89 11.25
CA GLY A 138 -17.94 9.03 12.13
C GLY A 138 -16.71 9.65 12.78
N GLU A 139 -15.50 9.12 12.53
CA GLU A 139 -14.26 9.58 13.12
C GLU A 139 -13.09 9.52 12.12
N PRO A 140 -12.08 10.41 12.24
CA PRO A 140 -10.92 10.38 11.38
C PRO A 140 -9.97 9.25 11.73
N VAL A 141 -9.23 8.77 10.73
CA VAL A 141 -8.21 7.74 10.90
C VAL A 141 -6.82 8.29 10.61
N ARG A 142 -5.92 8.15 11.58
CA ARG A 142 -4.49 8.39 11.36
C ARG A 142 -3.89 7.22 10.59
N LEU A 143 -3.03 7.52 9.62
CA LEU A 143 -2.15 6.52 9.05
C LEU A 143 -0.93 6.37 9.96
N ASP A 144 -0.65 5.15 10.41
CA ASP A 144 0.52 4.82 11.22
C ASP A 144 1.57 4.06 10.41
N LEU A 145 1.15 3.25 9.43
CA LEU A 145 2.03 2.49 8.55
C LEU A 145 1.68 2.69 7.07
N LEU A 146 2.70 2.69 6.22
CA LEU A 146 2.57 2.48 4.78
C LEU A 146 3.28 1.19 4.38
N LEU A 147 2.53 0.25 3.82
CA LEU A 147 3.07 -0.98 3.26
C LEU A 147 3.29 -0.77 1.76
N VAL A 148 4.54 -0.88 1.31
CA VAL A 148 4.94 -0.64 -0.07
C VAL A 148 5.22 -1.97 -0.74
N TYR A 149 4.40 -2.34 -1.72
CA TYR A 149 4.53 -3.58 -2.47
C TYR A 149 5.06 -3.36 -3.88
N ASP A 150 5.74 -4.36 -4.42
CA ASP A 150 6.07 -4.43 -5.84
C ASP A 150 4.79 -4.68 -6.64
N ALA A 151 4.44 -3.74 -7.53
CA ALA A 151 3.25 -3.87 -8.36
C ALA A 151 3.31 -5.09 -9.30
N ALA A 152 4.51 -5.58 -9.65
CA ALA A 152 4.67 -6.77 -10.49
C ALA A 152 4.20 -8.05 -9.77
N GLN A 153 4.27 -8.08 -8.44
CA GLN A 153 3.89 -9.24 -7.60
C GLN A 153 2.38 -9.26 -7.25
N LEU A 154 1.63 -8.26 -7.71
CA LEU A 154 0.20 -8.12 -7.46
C LEU A 154 -0.59 -8.17 -8.79
N ARG A 155 -1.85 -8.59 -8.67
CA ARG A 155 -2.84 -8.52 -9.75
C ARG A 155 -4.00 -7.63 -9.31
N GLU A 156 -4.27 -6.60 -10.11
CA GLU A 156 -5.42 -5.71 -9.92
C GLU A 156 -6.73 -6.48 -10.06
N VAL A 157 -7.69 -6.19 -9.19
CA VAL A 157 -9.05 -6.72 -9.20
C VAL A 157 -10.01 -5.55 -9.34
N VAL A 158 -10.61 -5.44 -10.53
CA VAL A 158 -11.68 -4.47 -10.79
C VAL A 158 -12.93 -4.89 -10.04
N HIS A 159 -13.49 -3.99 -9.24
CA HIS A 159 -14.71 -4.25 -8.45
C HIS A 159 -15.58 -2.99 -8.38
N GLN A 160 -16.66 -3.06 -7.63
CA GLN A 160 -17.60 -1.96 -7.41
C GLN A 160 -18.08 -2.07 -5.96
N TYR A 161 -18.12 -0.96 -5.25
CA TYR A 161 -18.69 -0.92 -3.90
C TYR A 161 -20.22 -0.93 -3.98
N GLU A 162 -20.86 -1.46 -2.94
CA GLU A 162 -22.31 -1.48 -2.85
C GLU A 162 -22.90 -0.06 -2.96
N GLY A 163 -24.01 0.07 -3.70
CA GLY A 163 -24.67 1.36 -3.93
C GLY A 163 -23.94 2.34 -4.85
N ARG A 164 -22.79 1.97 -5.45
CA ARG A 164 -22.04 2.83 -6.38
C ARG A 164 -22.16 2.35 -7.82
N GLU A 165 -22.30 3.28 -8.76
CA GLU A 165 -22.30 2.96 -10.20
C GLU A 165 -20.88 2.83 -10.77
N ASP A 166 -19.88 3.47 -10.14
CA ASP A 166 -18.52 3.51 -10.65
C ASP A 166 -17.70 2.27 -10.29
N ARG A 167 -16.91 1.78 -11.26
CA ARG A 167 -15.96 0.68 -11.06
C ARG A 167 -14.64 1.21 -10.49
N LYS A 168 -14.07 0.46 -9.55
CA LYS A 168 -12.84 0.75 -8.83
C LYS A 168 -11.72 -0.24 -9.17
N ARG A 169 -10.48 0.21 -8.97
CA ARG A 169 -9.22 -0.46 -9.37
C ARG A 169 -8.16 -0.42 -8.26
N ASP A 170 -8.62 -0.32 -7.02
CA ASP A 170 -7.81 -0.27 -5.82
C ASP A 170 -7.74 -1.61 -5.07
N GLY A 171 -8.45 -2.65 -5.55
CA GLY A 171 -8.35 -4.01 -5.04
C GLY A 171 -7.22 -4.79 -5.71
N TYR A 172 -6.47 -5.58 -4.92
CA TYR A 172 -5.36 -6.40 -5.39
C TYR A 172 -5.39 -7.79 -4.75
N VAL A 173 -4.88 -8.77 -5.50
CA VAL A 173 -4.51 -10.10 -5.00
C VAL A 173 -3.03 -10.35 -5.23
N PHE A 174 -2.42 -11.15 -4.35
CA PHE A 174 -1.05 -11.61 -4.55
C PHE A 174 -1.00 -12.60 -5.72
N ARG A 175 0.02 -12.46 -6.59
CA ARG A 175 0.25 -13.44 -7.65
C ARG A 175 0.67 -14.79 -7.10
N ASP A 176 1.48 -14.78 -6.04
CA ASP A 176 1.87 -15.95 -5.27
C ASP A 176 1.41 -15.79 -3.81
N PRO A 177 0.26 -16.37 -3.43
CA PRO A 177 -0.25 -16.28 -2.06
C PRO A 177 0.60 -16.99 -1.01
N GLY A 178 1.51 -17.88 -1.40
CA GLY A 178 2.46 -18.56 -0.50
C GLY A 178 3.71 -17.73 -0.22
N ARG A 179 3.97 -16.70 -1.04
CA ARG A 179 5.19 -15.87 -0.98
C ARG A 179 4.88 -14.38 -0.83
N LYS A 180 3.78 -14.04 -0.14
CA LYS A 180 3.37 -12.64 0.11
C LYS A 180 4.49 -11.75 0.66
N PRO A 181 5.33 -12.18 1.62
CA PRO A 181 6.43 -11.35 2.11
C PRO A 181 7.38 -10.85 1.02
N GLU A 182 7.56 -11.61 -0.06
CA GLU A 182 8.44 -11.21 -1.17
C GLU A 182 7.86 -10.10 -2.05
N ALA A 183 6.53 -9.91 -2.00
CA ALA A 183 5.91 -8.77 -2.64
C ALA A 183 6.15 -7.46 -1.88
N LEU A 184 6.51 -7.52 -0.59
CA LEU A 184 6.67 -6.35 0.27
C LEU A 184 8.08 -5.76 0.12
N LEU A 185 8.16 -4.57 -0.44
CA LEU A 185 9.41 -3.84 -0.64
C LEU A 185 9.85 -3.07 0.60
N GLY A 186 8.89 -2.56 1.38
CA GLY A 186 9.18 -1.85 2.61
C GLY A 186 7.95 -1.48 3.44
N ILE A 187 8.22 -1.10 4.69
CA ILE A 187 7.24 -0.63 5.66
C ILE A 187 7.71 0.73 6.17
N ALA A 188 6.94 1.78 5.89
CA ALA A 188 7.19 3.10 6.45
C ALA A 188 6.38 3.28 7.73
N LYS A 189 7.05 3.60 8.84
CA LYS A 189 6.43 3.93 10.13
C LYS A 189 6.29 5.45 10.24
N LEU A 190 5.07 5.94 10.46
CA LEU A 190 4.82 7.38 10.61
C LEU A 190 4.93 7.76 12.08
N ALA A 191 6.13 8.17 12.48
CA ALA A 191 6.45 8.52 13.86
C ALA A 191 5.79 9.84 14.27
N ARG A 192 5.55 9.97 15.58
CA ARG A 192 5.08 11.18 16.25
C ARG A 192 6.25 11.98 16.80
#